data_AF-A0A7J8X458-F1
#
_entry.id   AF-A0A7J8X458-F1
#
_cell.length_a   1.000
_cell.length_b   1.000
_cell.length_c   1.000
_cell.angle_alpha   90.00
_cell.angle_beta   90.00
_cell.angle_gamma   90.00
#
_symmetry.space_group_name_H-M   'P 1'
#
loop_
_entity.id
_entity.type
_entity.pdbx_description
1 polymer ?
#
loop_
_entity_poly.entity_id
_entity_poly.type
_entity_poly.pdbx_seq_one_letter_code
_entity_poly.pdbx_strand_id
1 'polypeptide(L)' 'MINLEDLLGGQVALAQQSFITNLMNSQQKIDTPVKEHMLKLMGFFAEEEDNGCN' A
#
# COMPACT_ATOMS: atom_id res chain seq x y z
N MET A 1 -7.93 25.99 -13.27
CA MET A 1 -6.77 25.24 -13.77
C MET A 1 -6.33 24.33 -12.64
N ILE A 2 -6.29 23.02 -12.84
CA ILE A 2 -5.88 22.08 -11.80
C ILE A 2 -4.34 22.11 -11.78
N ASN A 3 -3.74 22.40 -10.63
CA ASN A 3 -2.30 22.35 -10.49
C ASN A 3 -1.86 20.87 -10.55
N LEU A 4 -1.01 20.55 -11.52
CA LEU A 4 -0.55 19.18 -11.75
C LEU A 4 0.29 18.68 -10.56
N GLU A 5 1.04 19.57 -9.92
CA GLU A 5 1.84 19.25 -8.74
C GLU A 5 0.95 18.85 -7.55
N ASP A 6 -0.12 19.62 -7.30
CA ASP A 6 -1.08 19.31 -6.24
C ASP A 6 -1.85 18.00 -6.52
N LEU A 7 -2.15 17.72 -7.80
CA LEU A 7 -2.80 16.47 -8.21
C LEU A 7 -1.90 15.25 -8.00
N LEU A 8 -0.61 15.36 -8.37
CA LEU A 8 0.37 14.28 -8.20
C LEU A 8 0.70 14.06 -6.72
N GLY A 9 0.92 15.15 -5.96
CA GLY A 9 1.15 15.08 -4.51
C GLY A 9 -0.05 14.47 -3.77
N GLY A 10 -1.27 14.81 -4.19
CA GLY A 10 -2.49 14.21 -3.65
C GLY A 10 -2.60 12.70 -3.92
N GLN A 11 -2.20 12.23 -5.11
CA GLN A 11 -2.18 10.80 -5.43
C GLN A 11 -1.16 10.03 -4.58
N VAL A 12 0.04 10.59 -4.39
CA VAL A 12 1.07 9.97 -3.53
C VAL A 12 0.56 9.84 -2.08
N ALA A 13 -0.05 10.90 -1.54
CA ALA A 13 -0.63 10.88 -0.20
C ALA A 13 -1.76 9.83 -0.06
N LEU A 14 -2.60 9.69 -1.07
CA LEU A 14 -3.67 8.69 -1.09
C LEU A 14 -3.12 7.26 -1.19
N ALA A 15 -2.10 7.03 -2.02
CA ALA A 15 -1.43 5.73 -2.13
C ALA A 15 -0.80 5.30 -0.80
N GLN A 16 -0.09 6.21 -0.12
CA GLN A 16 0.47 5.98 1.21
C GLN A 16 -0.61 5.68 2.25
N GLN A 17 -1.70 6.44 2.27
CA GLN A 17 -2.82 6.20 3.19
C GLN A 17 -3.47 4.84 2.94
N SER A 18 -3.67 4.47 1.67
CA SER A 18 -4.22 3.17 1.28
C SER A 18 -3.32 2.02 1.74
N PHE A 19 -2.00 2.14 1.53
CA PHE A 19 -1.02 1.17 2.00
C PHE A 19 -1.08 0.97 3.51
N ILE A 20 -1.02 2.05 4.30
CA ILE A 20 -1.10 2.00 5.77
C ILE A 20 -2.41 1.35 6.22
N THR A 21 -3.52 1.70 5.57
CA THR A 21 -4.84 1.13 5.87
C THR A 21 -4.89 -0.37 5.60
N ASN A 22 -4.38 -0.82 4.45
CA ASN A 22 -4.35 -2.23 4.08
C ASN A 22 -3.43 -3.04 5.01
N LEU A 23 -2.30 -2.47 5.42
CA LEU A 23 -1.37 -3.07 6.36
C LEU A 23 -2.00 -3.25 7.75
N MET A 24 -2.59 -2.20 8.32
CA MET A 24 -3.24 -2.26 9.64
C MET A 24 -4.42 -3.24 9.67
N ASN A 25 -5.14 -3.36 8.56
CA ASN A 25 -6.25 -4.30 8.44
C ASN A 25 -5.80 -5.73 8.07
N SER A 26 -4.52 -5.93 7.73
CA SER A 26 -3.99 -7.24 7.42
C SER A 26 -3.69 -8.01 8.70
N GLN A 27 -4.66 -8.81 9.13
CA GLN A 27 -4.51 -9.74 10.25
C GLN A 27 -4.27 -11.16 9.75
N GLN A 28 -3.36 -11.87 10.43
CA GLN A 28 -3.17 -13.30 10.18
C GLN A 28 -4.39 -14.07 10.70
N LYS A 29 -5.02 -14.86 9.83
CA LYS A 29 -6.10 -15.77 10.23
C LYS A 29 -5.50 -17.06 10.80
N ILE A 30 -6.21 -17.66 11.75
CA ILE A 30 -5.79 -18.87 12.48
C ILE A 30 -5.45 -20.02 11.53
N ASP A 31 -6.20 -20.19 10.44
CA ASP A 31 -6.03 -21.30 9.50
C ASP A 31 -5.15 -20.95 8.29
N THR A 32 -4.70 -19.70 8.17
CA THR A 32 -3.85 -19.29 7.04
C THR A 32 -2.38 -19.53 7.38
N PRO A 33 -1.63 -20.27 6.54
CA PRO A 33 -0.19 -20.42 6.72
C PRO A 33 0.50 -19.06 6.81
N VAL A 34 1.42 -18.91 7.76
CA VAL A 34 2.23 -17.68 7.92
C VAL A 34 2.84 -17.24 6.59
N LYS A 35 3.34 -18.19 5.81
CA LYS A 35 3.94 -17.93 4.49
C LYS A 35 2.98 -17.19 3.54
N GLU A 36 1.72 -17.60 3.48
CA GLU A 36 0.73 -16.95 2.61
C GLU A 36 0.39 -15.54 3.11
N HIS A 37 0.29 -15.38 4.42
CA HIS A 37 0.11 -14.05 5.02
C HIS A 37 1.29 -13.12 4.73
N MET A 38 2.52 -13.63 4.84
CA MET A 38 3.74 -12.87 4.52
C MET A 38 3.82 -12.52 3.03
N LEU A 39 3.43 -13.43 2.12
CA LEU A 39 3.36 -13.12 0.69
C LEU A 39 2.37 -11.99 0.39
N LYS A 40 1.22 -11.99 1.07
CA LYS A 40 0.23 -10.90 0.95
C LYS A 40 0.80 -9.56 1.43
N LEU A 41 1.48 -9.55 2.58
CA LEU A 41 2.15 -8.35 3.09
C LEU A 41 3.22 -7.85 2.10
N MET A 42 4.04 -8.76 1.57
CA MET A 42 5.07 -8.44 0.58
C MET A 42 4.49 -7.81 -0.69
N GLY A 43 3.31 -8.24 -1.13
CA GLY A 43 2.58 -7.61 -2.23
C GLY A 43 2.21 -6.14 -1.96
N PHE A 44 1.82 -5.80 -0.72
CA PHE A 44 1.56 -4.41 -0.36
C PHE A 44 2.82 -3.54 -0.39
N PHE A 45 3.96 -4.08 0.04
CA PHE A 45 5.23 -3.35 0.00
C PHE A 45 5.73 -3.14 -1.43
N ALA A 46 5.58 -4.14 -2.31
CA ALA A 46 5.93 -3.99 -3.72
C ALA A 46 5.05 -2.93 -4.42
N GLU A 47 3.76 -2.87 -4.09
CA GLU A 47 2.85 -1.84 -4.60
C GLU A 47 3.23 -0.43 -4.11
N GLU A 48 3.74 -0.30 -2.88
CA GLU A 48 4.25 0.98 -2.37
C GLU A 48 5.58 1.38 -3.03
N GLU A 49 6.48 0.41 -3.27
CA GLU A 49 7.75 0.66 -3.96
C GLU A 49 7.52 1.12 -5.41
N ASP A 50 6.59 0.51 -6.15
CA ASP A 50 6.21 0.94 -7.51
C ASP A 50 5.54 2.33 -7.52
N ASN A 51 4.73 2.65 -6.50
CA ASN A 51 4.06 3.95 -6.37
C ASN A 51 4.97 5.06 -5.80
N GLY A 52 6.04 4.68 -5.10
CA GLY A 52 7.07 5.54 -4.53
C GLY A 52 8.29 5.73 -5.44
N CYS A 53 8.39 4.97 -6.54
CA CYS A 53 9.40 5.17 -7.58
C CYS A 53 9.03 6.40 -8.44
N ASN A 54 9.24 7.59 -7.87
CA ASN A 54 9.26 8.89 -8.54
C ASN A 54 10.47 9.69 -8.07
#